data_AF-A0A966V2B8-F1
#
_entry.id   AF-A0A966V2B8-F1
#
_cell.length_a   1.000
_cell.length_b   1.000
_cell.length_c   1.000
_cell.angle_alpha   90.00
_cell.angle_beta   90.00
_cell.angle_gamma   90.00
#
_symmetry.space_group_name_H-M   'P 1'
#
loop_
_entity.id
_entity.type
_entity.pdbx_description
1 polymer ?
#
loop_
_entity_poly.entity_id
_entity_poly.type
_entity_poly.pdbx_seq_one_letter_code
_entity_poly.pdbx_strand_id
1 'polypeptide(L)'
;MDASTLINLHENWAWVVIIGNGLAGIWSLAAHKVEPLRTRGLWWYIAFAQATMFVQVILGVIMVNRDKLEFPQFHAFYGFVGIIAIAIIYSYRTQLK
;
A
#
# COMPACT_ATOMS: atom_id res chain seq x y z
N MET A 1 11.93 18.56 7.80
CA MET A 1 12.30 17.23 8.28
C MET A 1 13.70 16.91 7.79
N ASP A 2 14.59 16.56 8.71
CA ASP A 2 15.89 15.95 8.41
C ASP A 2 15.71 14.51 7.90
N ALA A 3 16.82 13.86 7.52
CA ALA A 3 16.81 12.51 6.96
C ALA A 3 16.37 11.45 8.00
N SER A 4 16.81 11.56 9.25
CA SER A 4 16.46 10.62 10.32
C SER A 4 14.96 10.64 10.64
N THR A 5 14.34 11.82 10.69
CA THR A 5 12.89 11.93 10.89
C THR A 5 12.13 11.31 9.71
N LEU A 6 12.64 11.45 8.47
CA LEU A 6 12.00 10.87 7.30
C LEU A 6 12.09 9.34 7.27
N ILE A 7 13.24 8.77 7.69
CA ILE A 7 13.42 7.33 7.87
C ILE A 7 12.44 6.81 8.93
N ASN A 8 12.42 7.42 10.11
CA ASN A 8 11.50 7.02 11.19
C ASN A 8 10.04 7.10 10.75
N LEU A 9 9.68 8.11 9.96
CA LEU A 9 8.33 8.22 9.40
C LEU A 9 8.05 7.06 8.42
N HIS A 10 8.96 6.75 7.51
CA HIS A 10 8.82 5.65 6.56
C HIS A 10 8.72 4.28 7.24
N GLU A 11 9.52 4.03 8.28
CA GLU A 11 9.48 2.79 9.06
C GLU A 11 8.16 2.64 9.82
N ASN A 12 7.72 3.70 10.51
CA ASN A 12 6.45 3.67 11.23
C ASN A 12 5.25 3.57 10.27
N TRP A 13 5.32 4.25 9.12
CA TRP A 13 4.27 4.18 8.10
C TRP A 13 4.17 2.79 7.45
N ALA A 14 5.27 2.03 7.41
CA ALA A 14 5.25 0.65 6.95
C ALA A 14 4.25 -0.21 7.75
N TRP A 15 4.11 0.02 9.06
CA TRP A 15 3.12 -0.69 9.88
C TRP A 15 1.68 -0.33 9.52
N VAL A 16 1.42 0.93 9.15
CA VAL A 16 0.11 1.38 8.65
C VAL A 16 -0.23 0.65 7.35
N VAL A 17 0.75 0.54 6.45
CA VAL A 17 0.62 -0.22 5.21
C VAL A 17 0.30 -1.69 5.48
N ILE A 18 1.12 -2.36 6.29
CA ILE A 18 1.04 -3.79 6.55
C ILE A 18 -0.30 -4.13 7.21
N ILE A 19 -0.64 -3.43 8.29
CA ILE A 19 -1.86 -3.71 9.06
C ILE A 19 -3.10 -3.30 8.24
N GLY A 20 -3.10 -2.11 7.64
CA GLY A 20 -4.23 -1.62 6.87
C GLY A 20 -4.57 -2.51 5.66
N ASN A 21 -3.55 -2.90 4.89
CA ASN A 21 -3.77 -3.78 3.73
C ASN A 21 -4.05 -5.23 4.16
N GLY A 22 -3.44 -5.70 5.24
CA GLY A 22 -3.76 -7.02 5.82
C GLY A 22 -5.23 -7.12 6.22
N LEU A 23 -5.76 -6.11 6.93
CA LEU A 23 -7.17 -6.02 7.29
C LEU A 23 -8.09 -5.89 6.06
N ALA A 24 -7.66 -5.15 5.02
CA ALA A 24 -8.42 -5.04 3.77
C ALA A 24 -8.53 -6.40 3.08
N GLY A 25 -7.44 -7.18 3.07
CA GLY A 25 -7.42 -8.55 2.58
C GLY A 25 -8.34 -9.46 3.38
N ILE A 26 -8.27 -9.44 4.71
CA ILE A 26 -9.13 -10.23 5.59
C ILE A 26 -10.60 -9.92 5.33
N TRP A 27 -10.98 -8.64 5.30
CA TRP A 27 -12.37 -8.25 5.06
C TRP A 27 -12.82 -8.65 3.64
N SER A 28 -11.97 -8.48 2.62
CA SER A 28 -12.30 -8.92 1.25
C SER A 28 -12.53 -10.42 1.14
N LEU A 29 -11.66 -11.23 1.77
CA LEU A 29 -11.79 -12.69 1.80
C LEU A 29 -13.03 -13.12 2.60
N ALA A 30 -13.30 -12.46 3.72
CA ALA A 30 -14.49 -12.72 4.52
C ALA A 30 -15.78 -12.37 3.74
N ALA A 31 -15.80 -11.22 3.06
CA ALA A 31 -16.92 -10.79 2.21
C ALA A 31 -17.15 -11.70 0.99
N HIS A 32 -16.12 -12.43 0.55
CA HIS A 32 -16.30 -13.45 -0.49
C HIS A 32 -17.22 -14.59 0.00
N LYS A 33 -17.10 -15.00 1.28
CA LYS A 33 -17.88 -16.11 1.87
C LYS A 33 -19.14 -15.66 2.64
N VAL A 34 -19.12 -14.46 3.22
CA VAL A 34 -20.16 -13.96 4.12
C VAL A 34 -20.81 -12.72 3.49
N GLU A 35 -22.00 -12.90 2.94
CA GLU A 35 -22.71 -11.87 2.18
C GLU A 35 -22.96 -10.56 2.96
N PRO A 36 -23.32 -10.56 4.25
CA PRO A 36 -23.47 -9.34 5.04
C PRO A 36 -22.21 -8.45 5.10
N LEU A 37 -21.01 -8.99 4.85
CA LEU A 37 -19.77 -8.21 4.86
C LEU A 37 -19.52 -7.47 3.54
N ARG A 38 -20.32 -7.71 2.49
CA ARG A 38 -20.23 -7.07 1.16
C ARG A 38 -20.83 -5.67 1.17
N THR A 39 -20.34 -4.81 2.06
CA THR A 39 -20.85 -3.45 2.21
C THR A 39 -20.09 -2.47 1.31
N ARG A 40 -20.70 -1.31 1.05
CA ARG A 40 -20.00 -0.20 0.37
C ARG A 40 -18.79 0.30 1.18
N GLY A 41 -18.78 0.10 2.49
CA GLY A 41 -17.66 0.46 3.37
C GLY A 41 -16.38 -0.27 3.02
N LEU A 42 -16.46 -1.53 2.58
CA LEU A 42 -15.30 -2.32 2.16
C LEU A 42 -14.53 -1.64 1.02
N TRP A 43 -15.22 -1.09 0.02
CA TRP A 43 -14.58 -0.41 -1.10
C TRP A 43 -13.82 0.85 -0.69
N TRP A 44 -14.41 1.64 0.21
CA TRP A 44 -13.73 2.81 0.76
C TRP A 44 -12.52 2.41 1.60
N TYR A 45 -12.66 1.37 2.42
CA TYR A 45 -11.56 0.85 3.21
C TYR A 45 -10.39 0.36 2.34
N ILE A 46 -10.68 -0.41 1.28
CA ILE A 46 -9.68 -0.84 0.31
C ILE A 46 -9.00 0.37 -0.33
N ALA A 47 -9.76 1.38 -0.76
CA ALA A 47 -9.19 2.59 -1.36
C ALA A 47 -8.21 3.30 -0.41
N PHE A 48 -8.59 3.49 0.85
CA PHE A 48 -7.71 4.09 1.86
C PHE A 48 -6.49 3.22 2.16
N ALA A 49 -6.68 1.91 2.35
CA ALA A 49 -5.58 0.97 2.61
C ALA A 49 -4.57 0.97 1.45
N GLN A 50 -5.03 0.92 0.20
CA GLN A 50 -4.15 0.95 -0.97
C GLN A 50 -3.46 2.31 -1.14
N ALA A 51 -4.11 3.43 -0.80
CA ALA A 51 -3.47 4.75 -0.83
C ALA A 51 -2.25 4.84 0.10
N THR A 52 -2.21 4.08 1.21
CA THR A 52 -1.05 4.06 2.11
C THR A 52 0.22 3.56 1.43
N MET A 53 0.12 2.64 0.45
CA MET A 53 1.26 2.17 -0.35
C MET A 53 1.89 3.30 -1.16
N PHE A 54 1.07 4.18 -1.74
CA PHE A 54 1.58 5.34 -2.47
C PHE A 54 2.36 6.27 -1.55
N VAL A 55 1.84 6.53 -0.34
CA VAL A 55 2.55 7.33 0.66
C VAL A 55 3.89 6.67 1.02
N GLN A 56 3.91 5.36 1.28
CA GLN A 56 5.14 4.62 1.62
C GLN A 56 6.21 4.76 0.54
N VAL A 57 5.81 4.58 -0.73
CA VAL A 57 6.71 4.69 -1.87
C VAL A 57 7.17 6.13 -2.07
N ILE A 58 6.29 7.13 -1.93
CA ILE A 58 6.68 8.55 -2.03
C ILE A 58 7.72 8.91 -0.96
N LEU A 59 7.52 8.50 0.29
CA LEU A 59 8.51 8.70 1.35
C LEU A 59 9.86 8.07 1.00
N GLY A 60 9.84 6.83 0.47
CA GLY A 60 11.02 6.15 -0.05
C GLY A 60 11.71 6.96 -1.15
N VAL A 61 10.99 7.34 -2.19
CA VAL A 61 11.51 8.11 -3.34
C VAL A 61 12.12 9.44 -2.89
N ILE A 62 11.52 10.14 -1.92
CA ILE A 62 12.08 11.38 -1.37
C ILE A 62 13.45 11.10 -0.72
N MET A 63 13.57 10.05 0.11
CA MET A 63 14.84 9.66 0.74
C MET A 63 15.95 9.38 -0.28
N VAL A 64 15.62 8.69 -1.37
CA VAL A 64 16.60 8.39 -2.44
C VAL A 64 17.03 9.67 -3.18
N ASN A 65 16.07 10.49 -3.57
CA ASN A 65 16.34 11.62 -4.46
C ASN A 65 16.95 12.82 -3.73
N ARG A 66 16.45 13.13 -2.53
CA ARG A 66 16.88 14.27 -1.72
C ARG A 66 18.09 13.94 -0.87
N ASP A 67 18.02 12.86 -0.11
CA ASP A 67 19.00 12.53 0.94
C ASP A 67 20.08 11.55 0.46
N LYS A 68 20.00 11.10 -0.81
CA LYS A 68 20.97 10.18 -1.46
C LYS A 68 21.21 8.89 -0.68
N LEU A 69 20.19 8.43 0.03
CA LEU A 69 20.26 7.20 0.81
C LEU A 69 20.30 5.98 -0.11
N GLU A 70 21.25 5.10 0.12
CA GLU A 70 21.34 3.79 -0.51
C GLU A 70 20.54 2.76 0.31
N PHE A 71 19.94 1.80 -0.39
CA PHE A 71 19.13 0.75 0.20
C PHE A 71 19.23 -0.51 -0.68
N PRO A 72 18.92 -1.71 -0.16
CA PRO A 72 19.01 -2.94 -0.94
C PRO A 72 18.18 -2.85 -2.23
N GLN A 73 18.74 -3.25 -3.37
CA GLN A 73 18.09 -3.12 -4.69
C GLN A 73 16.67 -3.70 -4.72
N PHE A 74 16.45 -4.82 -4.02
CA PHE A 74 15.13 -5.46 -3.96
C PHE A 74 14.06 -4.64 -3.21
N HIS A 75 14.45 -3.72 -2.33
CA HIS A 75 13.47 -2.91 -1.59
C HIS A 75 12.69 -1.96 -2.52
N ALA A 76 13.36 -1.23 -3.42
CA ALA A 76 12.66 -0.42 -4.42
C ALA A 76 11.82 -1.28 -5.37
N PHE A 77 12.31 -2.47 -5.72
CA PHE A 77 11.55 -3.41 -6.54
C PHE A 77 10.21 -3.77 -5.89
N TYR A 78 10.18 -4.14 -4.61
CA TYR A 78 8.93 -4.46 -3.91
C TYR A 78 8.00 -3.26 -3.79
N GLY A 79 8.53 -2.06 -3.53
CA GLY A 79 7.73 -0.83 -3.52
C GLY A 79 7.05 -0.57 -4.88
N PHE A 80 7.80 -0.71 -5.97
CA PHE A 80 7.28 -0.58 -7.33
C PHE A 80 6.24 -1.66 -7.67
N VAL A 81 6.54 -2.93 -7.40
CA VAL A 81 5.59 -4.03 -7.61
C VAL A 81 4.30 -3.80 -6.82
N GLY A 82 4.39 -3.31 -5.60
CA GLY A 82 3.25 -3.00 -4.76
C GLY A 82 2.30 -1.98 -5.41
N ILE A 83 2.80 -0.84 -5.88
CA ILE A 83 1.95 0.18 -6.51
C ILE A 83 1.43 -0.25 -7.89
N ILE A 84 2.23 -0.97 -8.68
CA ILE A 84 1.81 -1.37 -10.02
C ILE A 84 0.77 -2.49 -9.96
N ALA A 85 0.86 -3.39 -8.98
CA ALA A 85 -0.15 -4.42 -8.75
C ALA A 85 -1.53 -3.82 -8.50
N ILE A 86 -1.63 -2.73 -7.72
CA ILE A 86 -2.88 -2.00 -7.48
C ILE A 86 -3.48 -1.50 -8.79
N ALA A 87 -2.65 -0.84 -9.62
CA ALA A 87 -3.08 -0.29 -10.90
C ALA A 87 -3.52 -1.39 -11.88
N ILE A 88 -2.77 -2.48 -11.97
CA ILE A 88 -3.09 -3.63 -12.82
C ILE A 88 -4.42 -4.25 -12.37
N ILE A 89 -4.55 -4.65 -11.11
CA ILE A 89 -5.77 -5.28 -10.58
C ILE A 89 -6.99 -4.39 -10.85
N TYR A 90 -6.87 -3.08 -10.62
CA TYR A 90 -7.96 -2.14 -10.90
C TYR A 90 -8.30 -2.06 -12.41
N SER A 91 -7.31 -2.10 -13.30
CA SER A 91 -7.50 -2.09 -14.75
C SER A 91 -8.29 -3.31 -15.23
N TYR A 92 -8.06 -4.48 -14.62
CA TYR A 92 -8.77 -5.73 -14.94
C TYR A 92 -10.16 -5.84 -14.30
N ARG A 93 -10.61 -4.90 -13.46
CA ARG A 93 -11.89 -5.00 -12.73
C ARG A 93 -13.12 -5.22 -13.61
N THR A 94 -13.09 -4.74 -14.86
CA THR A 94 -14.19 -4.90 -15.81
C THR A 94 -14.20 -6.27 -16.48
N GLN A 95 -13.06 -6.96 -16.49
CA GLN A 95 -12.89 -8.30 -17.06
C GLN A 95 -13.17 -9.42 -16.03
N LEU A 96 -13.18 -9.07 -14.74
CA LEU A 96 -13.46 -9.97 -13.62
C LEU A 96 -14.95 -10.00 -13.22
N LYS A 97 -15.84 -9.53 -14.10
CA LYS A 97 -17.30 -9.57 -13.90
C LYS A 97 -17.89 -10.88 -14.39
#